data_AF-A0A6P3URJ9-F1
#
_entry.id   AF-A0A6P3URJ9-F1
#
_cell.length_a   1.000
_cell.length_b   1.000
_cell.length_c   1.000
_cell.angle_alpha   90.00
_cell.angle_beta   90.00
_cell.angle_gamma   90.00
#
_symmetry.space_group_name_H-M   'P 1'
#
loop_
_entity.id
_entity.type
_entity.pdbx_description
1 polymer ?
#
loop_
_entity_poly.entity_id
_entity_poly.type
_entity_poly.pdbx_seq_one_letter_code
_entity_poly.pdbx_strand_id
1 'polypeptide(L)'
;MAKMQGLSWQTFKKNSMLAPLFFCIGFGALFSSGYLLRLALRSPDVTWNSRKNPEPWNEYKNKEYKFISIQDKSKHYASPPEY
;
A
#
# COMPACT_ATOMS: atom_id res chain seq x y z
N MET A 1 -2.94 37.96 12.32
CA MET A 1 -2.78 36.51 12.05
C MET A 1 -3.09 36.28 10.58
N ALA A 2 -2.10 35.93 9.76
CA ALA A 2 -2.26 35.87 8.31
C ALA A 2 -3.22 34.73 7.92
N LYS A 3 -4.35 35.08 7.30
CA LYS A 3 -5.31 34.11 6.77
C LYS A 3 -4.72 33.49 5.50
N MET A 4 -4.19 32.27 5.59
CA MET A 4 -3.63 31.56 4.44
C MET A 4 -4.71 31.37 3.37
N GLN A 5 -4.60 32.10 2.27
CA GLN A 5 -5.50 31.99 1.13
C GLN A 5 -5.16 30.70 0.38
N GLY A 6 -6.02 29.69 0.49
CA GLY A 6 -5.85 28.40 -0.19
C GLY A 6 -6.44 27.21 0.57
N LEU A 7 -6.53 27.30 1.89
CA LEU A 7 -7.06 26.23 2.76
C LEU A 7 -8.54 26.41 3.14
N SER A 8 -9.15 27.54 2.79
CA SER A 8 -10.56 27.79 3.04
C SER A 8 -11.43 27.28 1.88
N TRP A 9 -12.59 26.69 2.21
CA TRP A 9 -13.56 26.18 1.22
C TRP A 9 -13.98 27.24 0.18
N GLN A 10 -14.00 28.52 0.59
CA GLN A 10 -14.32 29.66 -0.26
C GLN A 10 -13.21 29.97 -1.29
N THR A 11 -11.94 29.71 -0.96
CA THR A 11 -10.80 29.91 -1.87
C THR A 11 -10.67 28.75 -2.87
N PHE A 12 -10.95 27.52 -2.42
CA PHE A 12 -10.91 26.32 -3.28
C PHE A 12 -11.94 26.41 -4.43
N LYS A 13 -13.14 26.93 -4.16
CA LYS A 13 -14.16 27.17 -5.19
C LYS A 13 -13.81 28.31 -6.17
N LYS A 14 -13.00 29.30 -5.75
CA LYS A 14 -12.59 30.41 -6.62
C LYS A 14 -11.39 30.06 -7.50
N ASN A 15 -10.50 29.19 -7.04
CA ASN A 15 -9.28 28.80 -7.75
C ASN A 15 -9.33 27.32 -8.15
N SER A 16 -10.05 27.01 -9.23
CA SER A 16 -10.19 25.64 -9.76
C SER A 16 -8.86 24.98 -10.15
N MET A 17 -7.80 25.76 -10.40
CA MET A 17 -6.47 25.28 -10.72
C MET A 17 -5.77 24.59 -9.53
N LEU A 18 -6.24 24.81 -8.30
CA LEU A 18 -5.67 24.20 -7.09
C LEU A 18 -6.14 22.74 -6.89
N ALA A 19 -7.28 22.39 -7.46
CA ALA A 19 -7.86 21.05 -7.36
C ALA A 19 -6.96 19.92 -7.90
N PRO A 20 -6.37 20.00 -9.11
CA PRO A 20 -5.49 18.94 -9.61
C PRO A 20 -4.22 18.77 -8.77
N LEU A 21 -3.68 19.85 -8.19
CA LEU A 21 -2.53 19.77 -7.30
C LEU A 21 -2.86 18.99 -6.02
N PHE A 22 -3.95 19.35 -5.34
CA PHE A 22 -4.40 18.63 -4.15
C PHE A 22 -4.80 17.20 -4.44
N PHE A 23 -5.35 16.93 -5.63
CA PHE A 23 -5.64 15.58 -6.06
C PHE A 23 -4.36 14.73 -6.17
N CYS A 24 -3.31 15.20 -6.85
CA CYS A 24 -2.05 14.45 -6.96
C CYS A 24 -1.41 14.19 -5.59
N ILE A 25 -1.42 15.19 -4.70
CA ILE A 25 -0.86 15.06 -3.34
C ILE A 25 -1.69 14.07 -2.50
N GLY A 26 -3.02 14.23 -2.50
CA GLY A 26 -3.92 13.36 -1.76
C GLY A 26 -3.86 11.92 -2.28
N PHE A 27 -3.85 11.75 -3.60
CA PHE A 27 -3.70 10.46 -4.25
C PHE A 27 -2.36 9.80 -3.90
N GLY A 28 -1.24 10.54 -3.95
CA GLY A 28 0.07 10.03 -3.56
C GLY A 28 0.13 9.59 -2.10
N ALA A 29 -0.43 10.40 -1.19
CA ALA A 29 -0.47 10.08 0.24
C ALA A 29 -1.34 8.84 0.54
N LEU A 30 -2.53 8.76 -0.08
CA LEU A 30 -3.42 7.61 0.07
C LEU A 30 -2.81 6.34 -0.52
N PHE A 31 -2.17 6.43 -1.69
CA PHE A 31 -1.55 5.27 -2.33
C PHE A 31 -0.35 4.75 -1.54
N SER A 32 0.50 5.66 -1.04
CA SER A 32 1.66 5.31 -0.21
C SER A 32 1.24 4.64 1.10
N SER A 33 0.28 5.25 1.82
CA SER A 33 -0.24 4.67 3.06
C SER A 33 -0.95 3.35 2.84
N GLY A 34 -1.74 3.22 1.77
CA GLY A 34 -2.39 1.97 1.38
C GLY A 34 -1.41 0.85 1.05
N TYR A 35 -0.32 1.17 0.35
CA TYR A 35 0.73 0.18 0.07
C TYR A 35 1.46 -0.26 1.34
N LEU A 36 1.75 0.68 2.25
CA LEU A 36 2.38 0.38 3.53
C LEU A 36 1.48 -0.51 4.40
N LEU A 37 0.17 -0.24 4.43
CA LEU A 37 -0.80 -1.07 5.14
C LEU A 37 -0.86 -2.48 4.56
N ARG A 38 -0.87 -2.61 3.23
CA ARG A 38 -0.81 -3.91 2.55
C ARG A 38 0.47 -4.67 2.92
N LEU A 39 1.62 -4.00 2.90
CA LEU A 39 2.90 -4.59 3.30
C LEU A 39 2.85 -5.06 4.76
N ALA A 40 2.35 -4.22 5.67
CA ALA A 40 2.28 -4.55 7.08
C ALA A 40 1.38 -5.78 7.35
N LEU A 41 0.22 -5.86 6.70
CA LEU A 41 -0.76 -6.94 6.96
C LEU A 41 -0.45 -8.24 6.21
N ARG A 42 0.23 -8.18 5.07
CA ARG A 42 0.42 -9.30 4.15
C ARG A 42 1.89 -9.49 3.77
N SER A 43 2.83 -9.35 4.70
CA SER A 43 4.25 -9.64 4.45
C SER A 43 4.57 -11.12 4.75
N PRO A 44 5.46 -11.77 3.97
CA PRO A 44 5.98 -13.11 4.29
C PRO A 44 6.93 -13.12 5.50
N ASP A 45 7.38 -11.94 5.98
CA ASP A 45 8.34 -11.81 7.09
C ASP A 45 7.70 -11.32 8.40
N VAL A 46 6.48 -10.77 8.34
CA VAL A 46 5.82 -10.14 9.49
C VAL A 46 4.49 -10.83 9.76
N THR A 47 4.36 -11.42 10.94
CA THR A 47 3.09 -11.99 11.43
C THR A 47 2.59 -11.20 12.64
N TRP A 48 1.34 -10.75 12.57
CA TRP A 48 0.65 -10.13 13.70
C TRP A 48 0.02 -11.17 14.64
N ASN A 49 -0.04 -12.44 14.20
CA ASN A 49 -0.61 -13.53 14.97
C ASN A 49 0.38 -14.71 15.03
N SER A 50 1.47 -14.51 15.76
CA SER A 50 2.54 -15.49 15.96
C SER A 50 2.06 -16.83 16.55
N ARG A 51 0.88 -16.87 17.18
CA ARG A 51 0.32 -18.11 17.75
C ARG A 51 -0.31 -19.03 16.73
N LYS A 52 -0.93 -18.49 15.68
CA LYS A 52 -1.64 -19.29 14.67
C LYS A 52 -0.78 -19.58 13.45
N ASN A 53 0.12 -18.66 13.11
CA ASN A 53 1.08 -18.86 12.03
C ASN A 53 2.45 -18.34 12.47
N PRO A 54 3.26 -19.19 13.13
CA PRO A 54 4.63 -18.83 13.52
C PRO A 54 5.54 -18.64 12.30
N GLU A 55 5.14 -19.16 11.14
CA GLU A 55 5.89 -19.17 9.88
C GLU A 55 5.19 -18.37 8.78
N PRO A 56 5.31 -17.04 8.75
CA PRO A 56 4.54 -16.20 7.84
C PRO A 56 4.72 -16.54 6.35
N TRP A 57 5.89 -17.05 5.95
CA TRP A 57 6.16 -17.52 4.58
C TRP A 57 5.33 -18.75 4.16
N ASN A 58 4.86 -19.57 5.11
CA ASN A 58 4.09 -20.77 4.78
C ASN A 58 2.75 -20.41 4.12
N GLU A 59 2.20 -19.23 4.41
CA GLU A 59 1.00 -18.71 3.75
C GLU A 59 1.23 -18.42 2.25
N TYR A 60 2.50 -18.22 1.86
CA TYR A 60 2.93 -17.88 0.50
C TYR A 60 3.52 -19.06 -0.28
N LYS A 61 3.47 -20.29 0.26
CA LYS A 61 4.04 -21.50 -0.38
C LYS A 61 3.50 -21.77 -1.79
N ASN A 62 2.21 -21.54 -2.02
CA ASN A 62 1.53 -21.82 -3.29
C ASN A 62 0.95 -20.55 -3.95
N LYS A 63 1.39 -19.36 -3.52
CA LYS A 63 0.87 -18.09 -4.04
C LYS A 63 1.98 -17.05 -4.18
N GLU A 64 1.87 -16.21 -5.19
CA GLU A 64 2.81 -15.11 -5.34
C GLU A 64 2.55 -14.01 -4.32
N TYR A 65 3.63 -13.54 -3.68
CA TYR A 65 3.59 -12.37 -2.81
C TYR A 65 3.47 -11.05 -3.61
N LYS A 66 4.10 -11.01 -4.79
CA LYS A 66 4.17 -9.81 -5.63
C LYS A 66 2.77 -9.36 -6.03
N PHE A 67 2.48 -8.07 -5.85
CA PHE A 67 1.16 -7.53 -6.20
C PHE A 67 0.87 -7.58 -7.69
N ILE A 68 1.88 -7.33 -8.52
CA ILE A 68 1.78 -7.32 -9.98
C ILE A 68 2.94 -8.15 -10.52
N SER A 69 2.66 -9.34 -11.03
CA SER A 69 3.60 -10.06 -11.87
C SER A 69 3.33 -9.74 -13.34
N ILE A 70 4.38 -9.39 -14.07
CA ILE A 70 4.30 -9.17 -15.53
C ILE A 70 4.44 -10.51 -16.27
N GLN A 71 4.99 -11.52 -15.61
CA GLN A 71 5.22 -12.85 -16.16
C GLN A 71 4.33 -13.86 -15.44
N ASP A 72 3.77 -14.81 -16.19
CA ASP A 72 3.02 -15.90 -15.60
C ASP A 72 3.96 -16.84 -14.85
N LYS A 73 3.85 -16.84 -13.51
CA LYS A 73 4.59 -17.75 -12.63
C LYS A 73 3.70 -18.84 -12.02
N SER A 74 2.53 -19.09 -12.60
CA SER A 74 1.62 -20.16 -12.14
C SER A 74 2.27 -21.54 -12.05
N LYS A 75 3.39 -21.74 -12.76
CA LYS A 75 4.15 -23.00 -12.82
C LYS A 75 5.43 -22.99 -11.97
N HIS A 76 5.80 -21.86 -11.38
CA HIS A 76 7.06 -21.67 -10.68
C HIS A 76 6.83 -21.05 -9.30
N TYR A 77 6.53 -21.89 -8.31
CA TYR A 77 6.49 -21.49 -6.90
C TYR A 77 7.81 -21.84 -6.23
N ALA A 78 8.35 -20.92 -5.45
CA ALA A 78 9.50 -21.21 -4.61
C ALA A 78 9.02 -21.98 -3.37
N SER A 79 9.63 -23.13 -3.09
CA SER A 79 9.40 -23.84 -1.84
C SER A 79 9.88 -22.97 -0.68
N PRO A 80 9.11 -22.85 0.42
CA PRO A 80 9.58 -22.17 1.63
C PRO A 80 10.81 -22.90 2.19
N PRO A 81 11.71 -22.18 2.87
CA PRO A 81 12.83 -22.80 3.57
C PRO A 81 12.32 -23.75 4.66
N GLU A 82 12.85 -24.97 4.70
CA GLU A 82 12.59 -25.95 5.77
C GLU A 82 13.74 -25.89 6.78
N TYR A 83 13.42 -25.78 8.07
CA TYR A 83 14.38 -25.69 9.18
C TYR A 83 13.97 -26.58 10.35
#